data_AF-A0A7D9LTX3-F1
#
_entry.id   AF-A0A7D9LTX3-F1
#
_cell.length_a   1.000
_cell.length_b   1.000
_cell.length_c   1.000
_cell.angle_alpha   90.00
_cell.angle_beta   90.00
_cell.angle_gamma   90.00
#
_symmetry.space_group_name_H-M   'P 1'
#
loop_
_entity.id
_entity.type
_entity.pdbx_description
1 polymer ?
#
loop_
_entity_poly.entity_id
_entity_poly.type
_entity_poly.pdbx_seq_one_letter_code
_entity_poly.pdbx_strand_id
1 'polypeptide(L)'
;MEHFPVLVWVNDIVVAGATEEAINEIKSMLNENFKMDDRGDLNWFLGMQILRSHDKITVDQTKYIETVLQEFNMSDCKAVATPGEVNLKLVKSNEGKKLVDPKLYISLVGSLLFIGKQTRPDILNIVNQLSRFLDKPDESHWKAAKHVLRYLKGTTDLRLTFLKNSSCDIVGDSDADWSGDRKSTTGYYFKFEGNGGAISWE
;
A
#
# COMPACT_ATOMS: atom_id res chain seq x y z
N MET A 1 15.87 1.15 -30.61
CA MET A 1 14.44 0.86 -30.45
C MET A 1 14.00 1.65 -29.24
N GLU A 2 13.19 2.67 -29.41
CA GLU A 2 12.72 3.48 -28.29
C GLU A 2 11.62 2.68 -27.57
N HIS A 3 11.75 2.52 -26.26
CA HIS A 3 10.79 1.77 -25.47
C HIS A 3 9.87 2.76 -24.76
N PHE A 4 8.56 2.57 -24.94
CA PHE A 4 7.53 3.46 -24.39
C PHE A 4 6.80 2.75 -23.24
N PRO A 5 7.15 3.01 -21.98
CA PRO A 5 6.45 2.45 -20.85
C PRO A 5 5.04 3.06 -20.71
N VAL A 6 4.02 2.21 -20.88
CA VAL A 6 2.62 2.54 -20.65
C VAL A 6 2.08 1.62 -19.56
N LEU A 7 1.54 2.21 -18.49
CA LEU A 7 0.85 1.51 -17.42
C LEU A 7 -0.66 1.72 -17.61
N VAL A 8 -1.41 0.61 -17.65
CA VAL A 8 -2.86 0.63 -17.81
C VAL A 8 -3.52 0.07 -16.55
N TRP A 9 -4.43 0.84 -15.96
CA TRP A 9 -5.26 0.41 -14.83
C TRP A 9 -6.72 0.76 -15.07
N VAL A 10 -7.51 -0.26 -15.41
CA VAL A 10 -8.95 -0.11 -15.73
C VAL A 10 -9.16 1.00 -16.77
N ASN A 11 -9.57 2.21 -16.35
CA ASN A 11 -9.83 3.35 -17.23
C ASN A 11 -8.72 4.41 -17.20
N ASP A 12 -7.72 4.26 -16.32
CA ASP A 12 -6.61 5.19 -16.17
C ASP A 12 -5.38 4.65 -16.90
N ILE A 13 -4.69 5.53 -17.63
CA ILE A 13 -3.46 5.21 -18.34
C ILE A 13 -2.39 6.20 -17.90
N VAL A 14 -1.23 5.67 -17.52
CA VAL A 14 -0.03 6.46 -17.24
C VAL A 14 0.97 6.20 -18.35
N VAL A 15 1.36 7.28 -19.02
CA VAL A 15 2.40 7.26 -20.06
C VAL A 15 3.67 7.86 -19.48
N ALA A 16 4.80 7.19 -19.72
CA ALA A 16 6.12 7.72 -19.40
C ALA A 16 7.03 7.63 -20.63
N GLY A 17 7.95 8.58 -20.75
CA GLY A 17 8.89 8.68 -21.88
C GLY A 17 10.11 9.51 -21.50
N ALA A 18 11.16 9.41 -22.32
CA ALA A 18 12.42 10.13 -22.09
C ALA A 18 12.30 11.64 -22.42
N THR A 19 11.41 11.99 -23.35
CA THR A 19 11.14 13.38 -23.75
C THR A 19 9.63 13.66 -23.81
N GLU A 20 9.27 14.93 -23.80
CA GLU A 20 7.88 15.37 -23.91
C GLU A 20 7.30 15.04 -25.29
N GLU A 21 8.12 15.13 -26.34
CA GLU A 21 7.72 14.76 -27.70
C GLU A 21 7.32 13.29 -27.80
N ALA A 22 8.12 12.39 -27.20
CA ALA A 22 7.82 10.97 -27.14
C ALA A 22 6.51 10.68 -26.39
N ILE A 23 6.27 11.37 -25.27
CA ILE A 23 5.01 11.25 -24.51
C ILE A 23 3.83 11.72 -25.37
N ASN A 24 3.97 12.86 -26.06
CA ASN A 24 2.92 13.45 -26.89
C ASN A 24 2.60 12.62 -28.14
N GLU A 25 3.60 11.95 -28.72
CA GLU A 25 3.40 11.00 -29.82
C GLU A 25 2.49 9.85 -29.38
N ILE A 26 2.79 9.21 -28.23
CA ILE A 26 1.98 8.12 -27.68
C ILE A 26 0.57 8.61 -27.36
N LYS A 27 0.44 9.76 -26.68
CA LYS A 27 -0.87 10.35 -26.34
C LYS A 27 -1.72 10.56 -27.60
N SER A 28 -1.12 11.05 -28.68
CA SER A 28 -1.80 11.26 -29.96
C SER A 28 -2.25 9.95 -30.59
N MET A 29 -1.36 8.96 -30.69
CA MET A 29 -1.70 7.63 -31.21
C MET A 29 -2.83 6.95 -30.42
N LEU A 30 -2.83 7.11 -29.10
CA LEU A 30 -3.87 6.58 -28.24
C LEU A 30 -5.21 7.32 -28.44
N ASN A 31 -5.17 8.64 -28.57
CA ASN A 31 -6.38 9.46 -28.75
C ASN A 31 -7.03 9.30 -30.13
N GLU A 32 -6.27 8.89 -31.15
CA GLU A 32 -6.80 8.54 -32.47
C GLU A 32 -7.69 7.28 -32.42
N ASN A 33 -7.34 6.31 -31.57
CA ASN A 33 -8.01 5.01 -31.50
C ASN A 33 -9.04 4.94 -30.36
N PHE A 34 -8.89 5.76 -29.33
CA PHE A 34 -9.73 5.76 -28.13
C PHE A 34 -10.04 7.18 -27.71
N LYS A 35 -11.29 7.44 -27.28
CA LYS A 35 -11.65 8.73 -26.71
C LYS A 35 -11.01 8.88 -25.33
N MET A 36 -9.92 9.65 -25.25
CA MET A 36 -9.17 9.86 -24.02
C MET A 36 -9.21 11.33 -23.58
N ASP A 37 -9.06 11.56 -22.28
CA ASP A 37 -8.92 12.88 -21.67
C ASP A 37 -7.52 12.99 -21.06
N ASP A 38 -6.72 13.96 -21.52
CA ASP A 38 -5.38 14.19 -21.00
C ASP A 38 -5.45 15.01 -19.72
N ARG A 39 -5.05 14.41 -18.61
CA ARG A 39 -5.03 15.04 -17.28
C ARG A 39 -3.72 15.74 -16.96
N GLY A 40 -2.81 15.86 -17.92
CA GLY A 40 -1.51 16.49 -17.76
C GLY A 40 -0.56 15.66 -16.89
N ASP A 41 0.18 16.34 -16.03
CA ASP A 41 1.15 15.68 -15.16
C ASP A 41 0.49 14.71 -14.15
N LEU A 42 1.14 13.57 -13.96
CA LEU A 42 0.70 12.57 -12.98
C LEU A 42 0.92 13.07 -11.55
N ASN A 43 -0.11 13.71 -11.01
CA ASN A 43 -0.15 14.18 -9.62
C ASN A 43 -0.94 13.25 -8.69
N TRP A 44 -1.87 12.46 -9.25
CA TRP A 44 -2.70 11.51 -8.52
C TRP A 44 -2.91 10.23 -9.33
N PHE A 45 -2.80 9.07 -8.68
CA PHE A 45 -3.07 7.78 -9.29
C PHE A 45 -3.61 6.80 -8.23
N LEU A 46 -4.79 6.23 -8.44
CA LEU A 46 -5.41 5.23 -7.54
C LEU A 46 -5.47 5.68 -6.06
N GLY A 47 -5.78 6.95 -5.81
CA GLY A 47 -5.84 7.49 -4.44
C GLY A 47 -4.47 7.76 -3.81
N MET A 48 -3.38 7.56 -4.54
CA MET A 48 -2.03 7.98 -4.16
C MET A 48 -1.71 9.33 -4.79
N GLN A 49 -1.14 10.23 -4.01
CA GLN A 49 -0.55 11.46 -4.51
C GLN A 49 0.88 11.17 -4.96
N ILE A 50 1.21 11.62 -6.17
CA ILE A 50 2.56 11.50 -6.73
C ILE A 50 3.18 12.89 -6.74
N LEU A 51 4.21 13.07 -5.91
CA LEU A 51 4.96 14.31 -5.80
C LEU A 51 6.29 14.13 -6.53
N ARG A 52 6.50 14.93 -7.57
CA ARG A 52 7.73 14.87 -8.39
C ARG A 52 8.54 16.14 -8.18
N SER A 53 9.85 15.94 -8.11
CA SER A 53 10.85 17.01 -8.11
C SER A 53 12.08 16.53 -8.88
N HIS A 54 13.02 17.43 -9.16
CA HIS A 54 14.16 17.13 -10.03
C HIS A 54 15.00 15.92 -9.57
N ASP A 55 15.07 15.68 -8.25
CA ASP A 55 15.92 14.69 -7.61
C ASP A 55 15.14 13.59 -6.87
N LYS A 56 13.80 13.62 -6.86
CA LYS A 56 13.01 12.58 -6.20
C LYS A 56 11.56 12.49 -6.69
N ILE A 57 11.01 11.29 -6.53
CA ILE A 57 9.58 10.99 -6.65
C ILE A 57 9.10 10.49 -5.31
N THR A 58 7.98 11.00 -4.81
CA THR A 58 7.36 10.55 -3.56
C THR A 58 5.94 10.09 -3.84
N VAL A 59 5.60 8.90 -3.33
CA VAL A 59 4.26 8.32 -3.36
C VAL A 59 3.66 8.47 -1.97
N ASP A 60 2.55 9.19 -1.89
CA ASP A 60 1.91 9.60 -0.65
C ASP A 60 0.46 9.11 -0.58
N GLN A 61 0.10 8.42 0.50
CA GLN A 61 -1.25 7.94 0.79
C GLN A 61 -1.91 8.64 1.99
N THR A 62 -1.34 9.74 2.49
CA THR A 62 -1.87 10.52 3.63
C THR A 62 -3.38 10.74 3.52
N LYS A 63 -3.85 11.27 2.38
CA LYS A 63 -5.27 11.56 2.16
C LYS A 63 -6.14 10.30 2.23
N TYR A 64 -5.68 9.18 1.68
CA TYR A 64 -6.42 7.91 1.75
C TYR A 64 -6.45 7.36 3.18
N ILE A 65 -5.33 7.41 3.90
CA ILE A 65 -5.25 7.02 5.32
C ILE A 65 -6.22 7.84 6.16
N GLU A 66 -6.30 9.16 5.93
CA GLU A 66 -7.23 10.06 6.63
C GLU A 66 -8.70 9.70 6.33
N THR A 67 -9.04 9.40 5.07
CA THR A 67 -10.37 8.93 4.70
C THR A 67 -10.72 7.63 5.43
N VAL A 68 -9.82 6.64 5.44
CA VAL A 68 -10.04 5.36 6.15
C VAL A 68 -10.20 5.61 7.65
N LEU A 69 -9.40 6.50 8.26
CA LEU A 69 -9.56 6.86 9.67
C LEU A 69 -10.94 7.47 9.94
N GLN A 70 -11.46 8.32 9.05
CA GLN A 70 -12.81 8.89 9.18
C GLN A 70 -13.90 7.83 9.04
N GLU A 71 -13.84 6.99 8.00
CA GLU A 71 -14.82 5.94 7.71
C GLU A 71 -15.00 4.98 8.89
N PHE A 72 -13.93 4.66 9.61
CA PHE A 72 -13.96 3.76 10.76
C PHE A 72 -14.04 4.46 12.13
N ASN A 73 -14.33 5.77 12.16
CA ASN A 73 -14.45 6.58 13.38
C ASN A 73 -13.18 6.57 14.27
N MET A 74 -12.02 6.69 13.62
CA MET A 74 -10.69 6.62 14.24
C MET A 74 -9.87 7.90 14.06
N SER A 75 -10.45 8.98 13.52
CA SER A 75 -9.75 10.26 13.31
C SER A 75 -9.15 10.86 14.59
N ASP A 76 -9.82 10.69 15.73
CA ASP A 76 -9.42 11.21 17.04
C ASP A 76 -8.82 10.15 17.97
N CYS A 77 -8.45 8.98 17.42
CA CYS A 77 -7.89 7.91 18.22
C CYS A 77 -6.49 8.28 18.75
N LYS A 78 -6.12 7.74 19.92
CA LYS A 78 -4.77 7.87 20.45
C LYS A 78 -3.80 7.03 19.63
N ALA A 79 -2.77 7.67 19.06
CA ALA A 79 -1.73 7.00 18.31
C ALA A 79 -0.97 5.95 19.14
N VAL A 80 -0.35 4.99 18.46
CA VAL A 80 0.56 3.98 19.03
C VAL A 80 1.83 3.89 18.20
N ALA A 81 2.92 3.43 18.82
CA ALA A 81 4.23 3.40 18.18
C ALA A 81 4.50 2.14 17.33
N THR A 82 3.72 1.08 17.50
CA THR A 82 3.91 -0.19 16.79
C THR A 82 2.68 -0.57 15.96
N PRO A 83 2.85 -1.20 14.78
CA PRO A 83 1.72 -1.58 13.92
C PRO A 83 0.88 -2.73 14.50
N GLY A 84 1.47 -3.56 15.36
CA GLY A 84 0.79 -4.64 16.07
C GLY A 84 1.26 -4.75 17.53
N GLU A 85 0.49 -5.47 18.35
CA GLU A 85 0.86 -5.77 19.73
C GLU A 85 1.97 -6.84 19.76
N VAL A 86 2.96 -6.66 20.64
CA VAL A 86 4.04 -7.64 20.82
C VAL A 86 3.44 -8.95 21.32
N ASN A 87 3.82 -10.08 20.70
CA ASN A 87 3.27 -11.41 20.96
C ASN A 87 1.78 -11.59 20.66
N LEU A 88 1.19 -10.75 19.80
CA LEU A 88 -0.19 -10.96 19.35
C LEU A 88 -0.31 -12.32 18.65
N LYS A 89 -1.17 -13.18 19.19
CA LYS A 89 -1.58 -14.44 18.56
C LYS A 89 -3.06 -14.38 18.25
N LEU A 90 -3.38 -14.07 17.00
CA LEU A 90 -4.75 -14.17 16.50
C LEU A 90 -5.10 -15.65 16.32
N VAL A 91 -6.26 -16.03 16.85
CA VAL A 91 -6.76 -17.41 16.82
C VAL A 91 -8.18 -17.40 16.28
N LYS A 92 -8.60 -18.51 15.66
CA LYS A 92 -9.97 -18.64 15.17
C LYS A 92 -10.97 -18.38 16.31
N SER A 93 -12.10 -17.77 15.96
CA SER A 93 -13.16 -17.57 16.94
C SER A 93 -13.71 -18.91 17.43
N ASN A 94 -13.83 -19.05 18.75
CA ASN A 94 -14.44 -20.22 19.39
C ASN A 94 -15.94 -19.99 19.62
N GLU A 95 -16.68 -21.06 19.89
CA GLU A 95 -18.09 -20.97 20.30
C GLU A 95 -18.22 -20.11 21.57
N GLY A 96 -19.08 -19.09 21.53
CA GLY A 96 -19.34 -18.17 22.65
C GLY A 96 -18.64 -16.80 22.55
N LYS A 97 -17.70 -16.60 21.61
CA LYS A 97 -17.18 -15.25 21.35
C LYS A 97 -18.18 -14.42 20.55
N LYS A 98 -18.24 -13.12 20.88
CA LYS A 98 -19.03 -12.16 20.13
C LYS A 98 -18.37 -11.88 18.77
N LEU A 99 -19.09 -12.20 17.71
CA LEU A 99 -18.67 -11.94 16.34
C LEU A 99 -18.85 -10.47 16.00
N VAL A 100 -17.98 -10.01 15.10
CA VAL A 100 -18.07 -8.69 14.47
C VAL A 100 -18.67 -8.88 13.09
N ASP A 101 -19.36 -7.85 12.57
CA ASP A 101 -19.89 -7.88 11.20
C ASP A 101 -18.75 -8.17 10.21
N PRO A 102 -18.77 -9.31 9.50
CA PRO A 102 -17.73 -9.67 8.54
C PRO A 102 -17.55 -8.62 7.45
N LYS A 103 -18.63 -7.96 6.99
CA LYS A 103 -18.53 -6.94 5.94
C LYS A 103 -17.72 -5.74 6.38
N LEU A 104 -17.97 -5.26 7.61
CA LEU A 104 -17.23 -4.15 8.20
C LEU A 104 -15.75 -4.51 8.38
N TYR A 105 -15.47 -5.72 8.88
CA TYR A 105 -14.11 -6.20 9.07
C TYR A 105 -13.35 -6.36 7.74
N ILE A 106 -13.97 -7.01 6.75
CA ILE A 106 -13.41 -7.20 5.40
C ILE A 106 -13.09 -5.85 4.77
N SER A 107 -14.01 -4.88 4.88
CA SER A 107 -13.80 -3.52 4.37
C SER A 107 -12.54 -2.89 4.99
N LEU A 108 -12.41 -2.93 6.32
CA LEU A 108 -11.23 -2.38 7.00
C LEU A 108 -9.94 -3.09 6.58
N VAL A 109 -9.92 -4.41 6.61
CA VAL A 109 -8.73 -5.19 6.24
C VAL A 109 -8.35 -4.95 4.78
N GLY A 110 -9.33 -4.80 3.88
CA GLY A 110 -9.11 -4.41 2.49
C GLY A 110 -8.43 -3.05 2.35
N SER A 111 -8.93 -2.03 3.05
CA SER A 111 -8.32 -0.69 3.06
C SER A 111 -6.89 -0.71 3.62
N LEU A 112 -6.66 -1.45 4.71
CA LEU A 112 -5.34 -1.62 5.30
C LEU A 112 -4.38 -2.38 4.35
N LEU A 113 -4.88 -3.39 3.64
CA LEU A 113 -4.09 -4.14 2.67
C LEU A 113 -3.69 -3.26 1.49
N PHE A 114 -4.58 -2.39 1.03
CA PHE A 114 -4.26 -1.41 0.00
C PHE A 114 -3.17 -0.44 0.48
N ILE A 115 -3.30 0.13 1.68
CA ILE A 115 -2.26 1.01 2.26
C ILE A 115 -0.92 0.28 2.36
N GLY A 116 -0.94 -0.94 2.89
CA GLY A 116 0.25 -1.75 3.12
C GLY A 116 0.96 -2.14 1.82
N LYS A 117 0.21 -2.49 0.77
CA LYS A 117 0.77 -2.89 -0.53
C LYS A 117 1.31 -1.73 -1.36
N GLN A 118 0.79 -0.52 -1.17
CA GLN A 118 1.16 0.61 -2.02
C GLN A 118 2.29 1.46 -1.42
N THR A 119 2.24 1.79 -0.13
CA THR A 119 3.23 2.72 0.47
C THR A 119 3.71 2.37 1.87
N ARG A 120 3.07 1.41 2.55
CA ARG A 120 3.33 1.10 3.97
C ARG A 120 3.74 -0.37 4.21
N PRO A 121 4.93 -0.80 3.74
CA PRO A 121 5.42 -2.16 3.99
C PRO A 121 5.44 -2.53 5.48
N ASP A 122 5.66 -1.54 6.34
CA ASP A 122 5.75 -1.68 7.79
C ASP A 122 4.48 -2.22 8.47
N ILE A 123 3.30 -2.10 7.84
CA ILE A 123 2.05 -2.69 8.37
C ILE A 123 1.69 -4.04 7.74
N LEU A 124 2.37 -4.45 6.67
CA LEU A 124 1.86 -5.54 5.82
C LEU A 124 1.80 -6.88 6.57
N ASN A 125 2.78 -7.16 7.43
CA ASN A 125 2.81 -8.39 8.22
C ASN A 125 1.54 -8.57 9.09
N ILE A 126 1.17 -7.56 9.87
CA ILE A 126 -0.03 -7.65 10.74
C ILE A 126 -1.32 -7.71 9.90
N VAL A 127 -1.36 -6.99 8.77
CA VAL A 127 -2.52 -7.01 7.87
C VAL A 127 -2.69 -8.39 7.20
N ASN A 128 -1.59 -9.03 6.81
CA ASN A 128 -1.58 -10.40 6.27
C ASN A 128 -2.03 -11.44 7.31
N GLN A 129 -1.80 -11.19 8.60
CA GLN A 129 -2.36 -12.03 9.66
C GLN A 129 -3.86 -11.80 9.84
N LEU A 130 -4.31 -10.54 9.82
CA LEU A 130 -5.73 -10.16 9.92
C LEU A 130 -6.57 -10.72 8.76
N SER A 131 -6.02 -10.77 7.55
CA SER A 131 -6.70 -11.29 6.36
C SER A 131 -6.97 -12.79 6.41
N ARG A 132 -6.39 -13.53 7.36
CA ARG A 132 -6.70 -14.95 7.60
C ARG A 132 -8.07 -15.14 8.26
N PHE A 133 -8.68 -14.09 8.79
CA PHE A 133 -9.89 -14.14 9.63
C PHE A 133 -11.08 -13.34 9.06
N LEU A 134 -11.31 -13.43 7.74
CA LEU A 134 -12.36 -12.65 7.05
C LEU A 134 -13.79 -13.20 7.21
N ASP A 135 -13.94 -14.51 7.39
CA ASP A 135 -15.26 -15.17 7.44
C ASP A 135 -15.95 -15.00 8.79
N LYS A 136 -15.23 -15.26 9.90
CA LYS A 136 -15.75 -15.21 11.27
C LYS A 136 -14.86 -14.35 12.19
N PRO A 137 -14.77 -13.04 11.94
CA PRO A 137 -14.02 -12.14 12.82
C PRO A 137 -14.74 -12.00 14.17
N ASP A 138 -13.94 -11.81 15.21
CA ASP A 138 -14.40 -11.62 16.59
C ASP A 138 -13.88 -10.28 17.12
N GLU A 139 -14.24 -9.92 18.34
CA GLU A 139 -13.78 -8.65 18.94
C GLU A 139 -12.25 -8.53 19.07
N SER A 140 -11.52 -9.66 19.17
CA SER A 140 -10.05 -9.63 19.23
C SER A 140 -9.44 -9.29 17.87
N HIS A 141 -9.97 -9.86 16.78
CA HIS A 141 -9.61 -9.48 15.40
C HIS A 141 -9.89 -8.00 15.14
N TRP A 142 -11.07 -7.52 15.55
CA TRP A 142 -11.44 -6.12 15.37
C TRP A 142 -10.58 -5.15 16.18
N LYS A 143 -10.22 -5.52 17.41
CA LYS A 143 -9.31 -4.72 18.24
C LYS A 143 -7.93 -4.62 17.58
N ALA A 144 -7.42 -5.74 17.05
CA ALA A 144 -6.14 -5.76 16.34
C ALA A 144 -6.16 -4.91 15.05
N ALA A 145 -7.23 -5.00 14.24
CA ALA A 145 -7.36 -4.15 13.05
C ALA A 145 -7.42 -2.65 13.40
N LYS A 146 -8.16 -2.28 14.46
CA LYS A 146 -8.17 -0.90 14.97
C LYS A 146 -6.84 -0.46 15.58
N HIS A 147 -6.02 -1.39 16.08
CA HIS A 147 -4.66 -1.07 16.53
C HIS A 147 -3.80 -0.56 15.35
N VAL A 148 -3.91 -1.20 14.17
CA VAL A 148 -3.22 -0.74 12.96
C VAL A 148 -3.65 0.68 12.58
N LEU A 149 -4.94 1.01 12.67
CA LEU A 149 -5.42 2.38 12.44
C LEU A 149 -4.82 3.40 13.42
N ARG A 150 -4.66 3.03 14.69
CA ARG A 150 -3.99 3.89 15.68
C ARG A 150 -2.53 4.13 15.34
N TYR A 151 -1.85 3.12 14.82
CA TYR A 151 -0.47 3.25 14.37
C TYR A 151 -0.37 4.17 13.14
N LEU A 152 -1.23 3.94 12.14
CA LEU A 152 -1.32 4.80 10.97
C LEU A 152 -1.62 6.26 11.34
N LYS A 153 -2.51 6.51 12.31
CA LYS A 153 -2.80 7.86 12.81
C LYS A 153 -1.55 8.59 13.34
N GLY A 154 -0.63 7.87 13.97
CA GLY A 154 0.62 8.44 14.47
C GLY A 154 1.73 8.57 13.43
N THR A 155 1.52 7.99 12.24
CA THR A 155 2.53 7.87 11.18
C THR A 155 1.97 8.25 9.82
N THR A 156 0.93 9.09 9.79
CA THR A 156 0.23 9.47 8.55
C THR A 156 1.16 10.19 7.58
N ASP A 157 2.19 10.86 8.08
CA ASP A 157 3.17 11.65 7.33
C ASP A 157 4.28 10.81 6.68
N LEU A 158 4.34 9.51 6.96
CA LEU A 158 5.28 8.59 6.32
C LEU A 158 4.91 8.38 4.84
N ARG A 159 5.92 8.47 3.97
CA ARG A 159 5.78 8.38 2.53
C ARG A 159 6.88 7.53 1.93
N LEU A 160 6.60 6.96 0.76
CA LEU A 160 7.58 6.20 0.00
C LEU A 160 8.30 7.14 -0.97
N THR A 161 9.59 7.40 -0.74
CA THR A 161 10.39 8.33 -1.56
C THR A 161 11.48 7.59 -2.32
N PHE A 162 11.54 7.83 -3.62
CA PHE A 162 12.56 7.36 -4.54
C PHE A 162 13.44 8.54 -4.91
N LEU A 163 14.71 8.49 -4.51
CA LEU A 163 15.69 9.48 -4.89
C LEU A 163 16.28 9.13 -6.26
N LYS A 164 16.57 10.16 -7.05
CA LYS A 164 17.35 10.04 -8.29
C LYS A 164 18.72 9.49 -7.91
N ASN A 165 19.03 8.31 -8.43
CA ASN A 165 20.31 7.67 -8.22
C ASN A 165 21.01 7.47 -9.58
N SER A 166 22.33 7.41 -9.57
CA SER A 166 23.13 7.12 -10.77
C SER A 166 23.09 5.64 -11.14
N SER A 167 22.80 4.76 -10.18
CA SER A 167 22.53 3.34 -10.40
C SER A 167 21.06 3.03 -10.23
N CYS A 168 20.54 2.12 -11.06
CA CYS A 168 19.22 1.52 -10.95
C CYS A 168 19.29 0.08 -10.40
N ASP A 169 20.39 -0.30 -9.75
CA ASP A 169 20.57 -1.61 -9.16
C ASP A 169 19.50 -1.86 -8.08
N ILE A 170 18.95 -3.08 -8.09
CA ILE A 170 17.92 -3.52 -7.16
C ILE A 170 18.57 -4.47 -6.17
N VAL A 171 18.44 -4.15 -4.90
CA VAL A 171 18.86 -5.02 -3.79
C VAL A 171 17.63 -5.55 -3.09
N GLY A 172 17.72 -6.78 -2.59
CA GLY A 172 16.61 -7.37 -1.87
C GLY A 172 17.04 -8.39 -0.84
N ASP A 173 16.22 -8.47 0.20
CA ASP A 173 16.32 -9.42 1.28
C ASP A 173 15.11 -10.34 1.22
N SER A 174 15.31 -11.61 1.60
CA SER A 174 14.22 -12.56 1.80
C SER A 174 14.41 -13.28 3.12
N ASP A 175 13.29 -13.57 3.78
CA ASP A 175 13.26 -14.28 5.05
C ASP A 175 12.15 -15.32 5.02
N ALA A 176 12.32 -16.38 5.79
CA ALA A 176 11.33 -17.44 5.90
C ALA A 176 11.22 -17.89 7.36
N ASP A 177 10.02 -17.81 7.91
CA ASP A 177 9.73 -18.29 9.26
C ASP A 177 8.89 -19.57 9.23
N TRP A 178 9.26 -20.47 10.14
CA TRP A 178 8.55 -21.69 10.49
C TRP A 178 8.09 -21.58 11.95
N SER A 179 7.12 -20.72 12.23
CA SER A 179 6.60 -20.58 13.59
C SER A 179 5.10 -20.31 13.62
N GLY A 180 4.38 -21.11 14.42
CA GLY A 180 2.95 -20.94 14.71
C GLY A 180 2.07 -22.07 14.18
N ASP A 181 1.80 -22.09 12.88
CA ASP A 181 0.72 -22.89 12.27
C ASP A 181 1.19 -24.10 11.44
N ARG A 182 2.46 -24.51 11.56
CA ARG A 182 3.10 -25.55 10.71
C ARG A 182 2.99 -25.28 9.20
N LYS A 183 2.87 -24.00 8.83
CA LYS A 183 2.94 -23.50 7.45
C LYS A 183 4.07 -22.49 7.38
N SER A 184 4.97 -22.65 6.42
CA SER A 184 6.02 -21.68 6.16
C SER A 184 5.40 -20.35 5.72
N THR A 185 5.88 -19.24 6.30
CA THR A 185 5.60 -17.90 5.81
C THR A 185 6.91 -17.35 5.26
N THR A 186 6.90 -16.93 3.99
CA THR A 186 8.05 -16.32 3.32
C THR A 186 7.75 -14.84 3.15
N GLY A 187 8.73 -13.99 3.42
CA GLY A 187 8.66 -12.57 3.12
C GLY A 187 9.82 -12.16 2.23
N TYR A 188 9.61 -11.09 1.46
CA TYR A 188 10.69 -10.47 0.69
C TYR A 188 10.55 -8.95 0.71
N TYR A 189 11.67 -8.28 0.47
CA TYR A 189 11.72 -6.83 0.37
C TYR A 189 12.76 -6.45 -0.67
N PHE A 190 12.33 -5.77 -1.73
CA PHE A 190 13.20 -5.23 -2.77
C PHE A 190 13.16 -3.71 -2.76
N LYS A 191 14.33 -3.08 -2.91
CA LYS A 191 14.48 -1.63 -3.03
C LYS A 191 15.56 -1.27 -4.05
N PHE A 192 15.57 -0.02 -4.49
CA PHE A 192 16.76 0.49 -5.20
C PHE A 192 17.95 0.59 -4.24
N GLU A 193 19.14 0.30 -4.75
CA GLU A 193 20.38 0.42 -3.99
C GLU A 193 20.58 1.86 -3.47
N GLY A 194 21.21 2.00 -2.30
CA GLY A 194 21.44 3.27 -1.62
C GLY A 194 20.20 3.76 -0.84
N ASN A 195 19.93 5.06 -0.94
CA ASN A 195 18.80 5.74 -0.27
C ASN A 195 17.49 5.65 -1.08
N GLY A 196 17.31 4.54 -1.80
CA GLY A 196 16.11 4.26 -2.59
C GLY A 196 14.95 3.75 -1.74
N GLY A 197 13.73 4.11 -2.14
CA GLY A 197 12.50 3.55 -1.58
C GLY A 197 12.30 2.07 -1.94
N ALA A 198 11.48 1.39 -1.15
CA ALA A 198 10.99 0.04 -1.44
C ALA A 198 10.24 0.01 -2.78
N ILE A 199 10.42 -1.06 -3.55
CA ILE A 199 9.78 -1.26 -4.86
C ILE A 199 8.73 -2.36 -4.77
N SER A 200 9.03 -3.44 -4.04
CA SER A 200 8.16 -4.61 -3.92
C SER A 200 8.41 -5.32 -2.61
N TRP A 201 7.36 -5.80 -1.96
CA TRP A 201 7.44 -6.48 -0.66
C TRP A 201 6.23 -7.37 -0.41
N GLU A 202 6.40 -8.40 0.41
CA GLU A 202 5.36 -9.34 0.85
C GLU A 202 5.58 -9.85 2.28
#